data_AF-A0A7R7WUL2-F1
#
_entry.id   AF-A0A7R7WUL2-F1
#
_cell.length_a   1.000
_cell.length_b   1.000
_cell.length_c   1.000
_cell.angle_alpha   90.00
_cell.angle_beta   90.00
_cell.angle_gamma   90.00
#
_symmetry.space_group_name_H-M   'P 1'
#
loop_
_entity.id
_entity.type
_entity.pdbx_description
1 polymer ?
#
loop_
_entity_poly.entity_id
_entity_poly.type
_entity_poly.pdbx_seq_one_letter_code
_entity_poly.pdbx_strand_id
1 'polypeptide(L)'
;MVDCRDREEETIVERVLLTDLENAAYLPEGRCMKGMLAGNGNWRSPEAHFRGELNKPTDMFAFGIICLYAVLGHVIFGIDDDFRFHESQGALPAMIRLQRQVSYFGDKEGINGLLKHIGNDEVNFQDLRMLWDEDQKNTYHTSHFHSGRTIWNRNSGILSGS
;
A
#
# COMPACT_ATOMS: atom_id res chain seq x y z
N MET A 1 -12.29 19.73 3.48
CA MET A 1 -13.06 20.92 3.04
C MET A 1 -12.08 21.87 2.36
N VAL A 2 -12.47 22.45 1.23
CA VAL A 2 -11.61 23.35 0.45
C VAL A 2 -12.38 24.62 0.18
N ASP A 3 -11.77 25.76 0.47
CA ASP A 3 -12.31 27.06 0.10
C ASP A 3 -11.62 27.51 -1.18
N CYS A 4 -12.43 27.77 -2.20
CA CYS A 4 -11.97 28.17 -3.52
C CYS A 4 -12.56 29.54 -3.89
N ARG A 5 -11.79 30.29 -4.67
CA ARG A 5 -12.28 31.48 -5.36
C ARG A 5 -12.07 31.32 -6.85
N ASP A 6 -13.18 31.33 -7.58
CA ASP A 6 -13.15 31.26 -9.04
C ASP A 6 -12.90 32.65 -9.64
N ARG A 7 -12.03 32.69 -10.65
CA ARG A 7 -11.84 33.79 -11.61
C ARG A 7 -12.14 33.25 -13.00
N GLU A 8 -12.36 34.15 -13.96
CA GLU A 8 -12.81 33.80 -15.33
C GLU A 8 -12.01 32.67 -16.00
N GLU A 9 -10.72 32.50 -15.67
CA GLU A 9 -9.85 31.46 -16.24
C GLU A 9 -9.14 30.57 -15.19
N GLU A 10 -9.33 30.81 -13.90
CA GLU A 10 -8.56 30.12 -12.85
C GLU A 10 -9.37 29.93 -11.56
N THR A 11 -9.30 28.73 -10.99
CA THR A 11 -9.76 28.45 -9.63
C THR A 11 -8.58 28.56 -8.67
N ILE A 12 -8.64 29.52 -7.74
CA ILE A 12 -7.61 29.73 -6.71
C ILE A 12 -8.04 29.01 -5.44
N VAL A 13 -7.22 28.08 -4.96
CA VAL A 13 -7.40 27.43 -3.65
C VAL A 13 -6.91 28.36 -2.55
N GLU A 14 -7.81 28.83 -1.68
CA GLU A 14 -7.49 29.77 -0.62
C GLU A 14 -7.16 29.06 0.70
N ARG A 15 -7.84 27.95 0.98
CA ARG A 15 -7.66 27.19 2.23
C ARG A 15 -8.06 25.74 2.04
N VAL A 16 -7.27 24.85 2.63
CA VAL A 16 -7.56 23.42 2.72
C VAL A 16 -7.62 23.03 4.19
N LEU A 17 -8.68 22.31 4.56
CA LEU A 17 -8.90 21.78 5.90
C LEU A 17 -9.10 20.26 5.81
N LEU A 18 -8.37 19.53 6.66
CA LEU A 18 -8.62 18.12 6.88
C LEU A 18 -10.00 17.94 7.50
N THR A 19 -10.73 16.96 6.99
CA THR A 19 -12.05 16.54 7.48
C THR A 19 -11.99 15.06 7.85
N ASP A 20 -13.10 14.46 8.27
CA ASP A 20 -13.15 13.04 8.66
C ASP A 20 -12.20 12.76 9.86
N LEU A 21 -12.40 13.54 10.93
CA LEU A 21 -11.57 13.45 12.14
C LEU A 21 -12.02 12.32 13.08
N GLU A 22 -13.12 11.63 12.78
CA GLU A 22 -13.60 10.45 13.52
C GLU A 22 -12.58 9.32 13.54
N ASN A 23 -11.71 9.24 12.52
CA ASN A 23 -10.64 8.27 12.41
C ASN A 23 -9.28 8.83 12.85
N ALA A 24 -9.24 10.09 13.32
CA ALA A 24 -8.02 10.70 13.83
C ALA A 24 -7.75 10.21 15.27
N ALA A 25 -6.49 9.88 15.54
CA ALA A 25 -6.04 9.52 16.88
C ALA A 25 -4.88 10.41 17.29
N TYR A 26 -5.01 11.05 18.45
CA TYR A 26 -3.86 11.67 19.09
C TYR A 26 -3.03 10.60 19.79
N LEU A 27 -1.78 10.43 19.35
CA LEU A 27 -0.83 9.49 19.93
C LEU A 27 0.21 10.26 20.74
N PRO A 28 0.33 10.01 22.06
CA PRO A 28 1.44 10.53 22.84
C PRO A 28 2.80 10.09 22.26
N GLU A 29 3.85 10.85 22.55
CA GLU A 29 5.19 10.53 22.07
C GLU A 29 5.60 9.10 22.45
N GLY A 30 6.18 8.38 21.48
CA GLY A 30 6.57 6.97 21.65
C GLY A 30 5.41 5.97 21.64
N ARG A 31 4.17 6.38 21.38
CA ARG A 31 3.01 5.48 21.24
C ARG A 31 2.64 5.25 19.78
N CYS A 32 2.07 4.08 19.52
CA CYS A 32 1.54 3.67 18.22
C CYS A 32 0.18 2.99 18.39
N MET A 33 -0.62 2.96 17.32
CA MET A 33 -1.78 2.06 17.21
C MET A 33 -1.32 0.76 16.57
N LYS A 34 -1.76 -0.39 17.07
CA LYS A 34 -1.38 -1.71 16.54
C LYS A 34 -2.60 -2.61 16.41
N GLY A 35 -2.57 -3.53 15.43
CA GLY A 35 -3.64 -4.52 15.24
C GLY A 35 -4.84 -4.02 14.44
N MET A 36 -4.89 -2.74 14.07
CA MET A 36 -5.98 -2.15 13.29
C MET A 36 -5.65 -2.14 11.80
N LEU A 37 -6.59 -2.56 10.94
CA LEU A 37 -6.49 -2.37 9.50
C LEU A 37 -7.02 -0.97 9.13
N ALA A 38 -6.24 0.05 9.45
CA ALA A 38 -6.64 1.45 9.35
C ALA A 38 -6.46 2.03 7.93
N GLY A 39 -7.15 3.14 7.64
CA GLY A 39 -7.00 3.93 6.42
C GLY A 39 -7.74 3.39 5.21
N ASN A 40 -7.84 4.19 4.15
CA ASN A 40 -8.42 3.79 2.87
C ASN A 40 -7.39 2.97 2.06
N GLY A 41 -7.84 1.91 1.38
CA GLY A 41 -6.94 1.02 0.64
C GLY A 41 -6.07 1.70 -0.41
N ASN A 42 -6.53 2.79 -1.03
CA ASN A 42 -5.78 3.52 -2.05
C ASN A 42 -4.61 4.35 -1.51
N TRP A 43 -4.62 4.67 -0.21
CA TRP A 43 -3.65 5.57 0.44
C TRP A 43 -2.93 4.89 1.62
N ARG A 44 -3.23 3.63 1.90
CA ARG A 44 -2.73 2.87 3.06
C ARG A 44 -1.23 2.67 2.96
N SER A 45 -0.51 2.81 4.08
CA SER A 45 0.93 2.55 4.14
C SER A 45 1.27 1.05 4.18
N PRO A 46 2.51 0.66 3.81
CA PRO A 46 2.92 -0.74 3.83
C PRO A 46 2.74 -1.43 5.18
N GLU A 47 3.12 -0.78 6.28
CA GLU A 47 2.98 -1.35 7.63
C GLU A 47 1.51 -1.53 8.06
N ALA A 48 0.60 -0.71 7.54
CA ALA A 48 -0.82 -0.85 7.80
C ALA A 48 -1.45 -2.06 7.09
N HIS A 49 -0.90 -2.52 5.97
CA HIS A 49 -1.32 -3.79 5.36
C HIS A 49 -1.09 -4.99 6.29
N PHE A 50 -0.11 -4.89 7.19
CA PHE A 50 0.23 -5.92 8.16
C PHE A 50 -0.36 -5.71 9.55
N ARG A 51 -1.27 -4.73 9.72
CA ARG A 51 -1.78 -4.29 11.04
C ARG A 51 -0.65 -3.98 12.03
N GLY A 52 0.46 -3.49 11.49
CA GLY A 52 1.67 -3.12 12.23
C GLY A 52 1.46 -1.89 13.09
N GLU A 53 2.57 -1.33 13.56
CA GLU A 53 2.55 -0.14 14.41
C GLU A 53 2.35 1.12 13.56
N LEU A 54 1.21 1.77 13.74
CA LEU A 54 0.79 2.97 13.03
C LEU A 54 1.07 4.21 13.88
N ASN A 55 1.71 5.18 13.26
CA ASN A 55 2.11 6.46 13.85
C ASN A 55 2.24 7.52 12.74
N LYS A 56 2.84 8.67 13.05
CA LYS A 56 3.00 9.79 12.11
C LYS A 56 3.57 9.38 10.71
N PRO A 57 4.58 8.50 10.60
CA PRO A 57 5.01 7.92 9.32
C PRO A 57 3.88 7.37 8.43
N THR A 58 2.85 6.75 8.98
CA THR A 58 1.69 6.26 8.22
C THR A 58 0.95 7.41 7.53
N ASP A 59 0.72 8.51 8.23
CA ASP A 59 0.07 9.72 7.67
C ASP A 59 0.97 10.39 6.62
N MET A 60 2.29 10.43 6.86
CA MET A 60 3.25 11.00 5.92
C MET A 60 3.31 10.20 4.61
N PHE A 61 3.25 8.86 4.69
CA PHE A 61 3.17 8.01 3.51
C PHE A 61 1.91 8.32 2.71
N ALA A 62 0.73 8.29 3.36
CA ALA A 62 -0.55 8.58 2.71
C ALA A 62 -0.56 9.96 2.05
N PHE A 63 -0.03 10.98 2.73
CA PHE A 63 0.13 12.33 2.17
C PHE A 63 1.00 12.34 0.91
N GLY A 64 2.13 11.61 0.91
CA GLY A 64 2.97 11.46 -0.29
C GLY A 64 2.22 10.85 -1.47
N ILE A 65 1.39 9.84 -1.25
CA ILE A 65 0.56 9.24 -2.31
C ILE A 65 -0.49 10.23 -2.84
N ILE A 66 -1.09 11.05 -1.97
CA ILE A 66 -2.01 12.12 -2.38
C ILE A 66 -1.29 13.17 -3.25
N CYS A 67 -0.05 13.54 -2.91
CA CYS A 67 0.75 14.45 -3.74
C CYS A 67 1.00 13.85 -5.13
N LEU A 68 1.33 12.56 -5.22
CA LEU A 68 1.50 11.88 -6.51
C LEU A 68 0.18 11.85 -7.31
N TYR A 69 -0.94 11.58 -6.66
CA TYR A 69 -2.26 11.67 -7.28
C TYR A 69 -2.54 13.06 -7.85
N ALA A 70 -2.23 14.13 -7.10
CA ALA A 70 -2.46 15.50 -7.55
C ALA A 70 -1.65 15.85 -8.81
N VAL A 71 -0.44 15.28 -8.96
CA VAL A 71 0.41 15.49 -10.14
C VAL A 71 0.02 14.59 -11.32
N LEU A 72 -0.31 13.32 -11.06
CA LEU A 72 -0.54 12.31 -12.10
C LEU A 72 -2.00 12.18 -12.53
N GLY A 73 -2.94 12.75 -11.78
CA GLY A 73 -4.38 12.68 -12.03
C GLY A 73 -5.01 11.30 -11.81
N HIS A 74 -4.27 10.32 -11.30
CA HIS A 74 -4.79 8.97 -11.04
C HIS A 74 -4.15 8.34 -9.80
N VAL A 75 -4.87 7.40 -9.19
CA VAL A 75 -4.43 6.70 -7.98
C VAL A 75 -3.44 5.61 -8.40
N ILE A 76 -2.17 5.76 -8.05
CA ILE A 76 -1.09 4.84 -8.48
C ILE A 76 -1.25 3.40 -7.95
N PHE A 77 -1.98 3.23 -6.85
CA PHE A 77 -2.36 1.92 -6.29
C PHE A 77 -3.84 1.57 -6.52
N GLY A 78 -4.48 2.33 -7.41
CA GLY A 78 -5.89 2.22 -7.72
C GLY A 78 -6.23 0.96 -8.52
N ILE A 79 -7.52 0.79 -8.78
CA ILE A 79 -8.02 -0.31 -9.60
C ILE A 79 -7.82 0.05 -11.08
N ASP A 80 -7.09 -0.79 -11.79
CA ASP A 80 -6.94 -0.80 -13.24
C ASP A 80 -7.15 -2.23 -13.77
N ASP A 81 -6.88 -2.46 -15.05
CA ASP A 81 -7.08 -3.77 -15.67
C ASP A 81 -6.13 -4.85 -15.10
N ASP A 82 -4.90 -4.48 -14.75
CA ASP A 82 -3.92 -5.37 -14.09
C ASP A 82 -4.40 -5.77 -12.68
N PHE A 83 -4.92 -4.81 -11.92
CA PHE A 83 -5.51 -5.05 -10.61
C PHE A 83 -6.67 -6.04 -10.71
N ARG A 84 -7.62 -5.78 -11.63
CA ARG A 84 -8.81 -6.62 -11.84
C ARG A 84 -8.42 -8.01 -12.32
N PHE A 85 -7.41 -8.11 -13.19
CA PHE A 85 -6.87 -9.39 -13.62
C PHE A 85 -6.38 -10.19 -12.41
N HIS A 86 -5.50 -9.63 -11.58
CA HIS A 86 -5.00 -10.33 -10.40
C HIS A 86 -6.09 -10.66 -9.37
N GLU A 87 -7.03 -9.75 -9.14
CA GLU A 87 -8.19 -9.99 -8.27
C GLU A 87 -9.05 -11.15 -8.81
N SER A 88 -9.29 -11.22 -10.12
CA SER A 88 -10.01 -12.34 -10.76
C SER A 88 -9.31 -13.70 -10.61
N GLN A 89 -7.98 -13.69 -10.38
CA GLN A 89 -7.19 -14.89 -10.10
C GLN A 89 -7.16 -15.25 -8.60
N GLY A 90 -7.94 -14.56 -7.77
CA GLY A 90 -8.03 -14.79 -6.32
C GLY A 90 -7.03 -14.00 -5.47
N ALA A 91 -6.29 -13.06 -6.06
CA ALA A 91 -5.38 -12.21 -5.29
C ALA A 91 -6.15 -11.26 -4.37
N LEU A 92 -5.68 -11.14 -3.12
CA LEU A 92 -6.30 -10.20 -2.19
C LEU A 92 -6.00 -8.74 -2.60
N PRO A 93 -7.01 -7.84 -2.61
CA PRO A 93 -6.83 -6.42 -2.92
C PRO A 93 -5.74 -5.71 -2.11
N ALA A 94 -5.50 -6.15 -0.87
CA ALA A 94 -4.45 -5.61 -0.02
C ALA A 94 -3.05 -6.00 -0.52
N MET A 95 -2.90 -7.24 -1.02
CA MET A 95 -1.62 -7.77 -1.48
C MET A 95 -1.22 -7.23 -2.85
N ILE A 96 -2.18 -7.02 -3.76
CA ILE A 96 -1.92 -6.35 -5.05
C ILE A 96 -1.35 -4.94 -4.80
N ARG A 97 -1.96 -4.19 -3.88
CA ARG A 97 -1.50 -2.84 -3.53
C ARG A 97 -0.14 -2.85 -2.85
N LEU A 98 0.07 -3.78 -1.93
CA LEU A 98 1.37 -3.94 -1.28
C LEU A 98 2.47 -4.28 -2.29
N GLN A 99 2.21 -5.17 -3.27
CA GLN A 99 3.17 -5.45 -4.34
C GLN A 99 3.53 -4.18 -5.10
N ARG A 100 2.55 -3.34 -5.46
CA ARG A 100 2.83 -2.06 -6.13
C ARG A 100 3.66 -1.12 -5.27
N GLN A 101 3.40 -1.05 -3.97
CA GLN A 101 4.19 -0.25 -3.03
C GLN A 101 5.65 -0.69 -3.00
N VAL A 102 5.87 -2.00 -2.93
CA VAL A 102 7.20 -2.61 -2.95
C VAL A 102 7.89 -2.37 -4.29
N SER A 103 7.21 -2.57 -5.41
CA SER A 103 7.79 -2.36 -6.75
C SER A 103 8.08 -0.90 -7.08
N TYR A 104 7.31 0.06 -6.58
CA TYR A 104 7.50 1.48 -6.91
C TYR A 104 8.50 2.17 -5.99
N PHE A 105 8.52 1.80 -4.71
CA PHE A 105 9.27 2.52 -3.69
C PHE A 105 10.23 1.65 -2.88
N GLY A 106 10.16 0.33 -3.03
CA GLY A 106 10.98 -0.60 -2.28
C GLY A 106 12.44 -0.53 -2.73
N ASP A 107 13.33 -0.47 -1.73
CA ASP A 107 14.73 -0.82 -1.88
C ASP A 107 15.09 -1.83 -0.77
N LYS A 108 16.31 -2.39 -0.86
CA LYS A 108 16.77 -3.38 0.12
C LYS A 108 16.75 -2.85 1.55
N GLU A 109 17.06 -1.58 1.77
CA GLU A 109 17.10 -0.98 3.11
C GLU A 109 15.69 -0.75 3.66
N GLY A 110 14.80 -0.20 2.83
CA GLY A 110 13.39 0.03 3.13
C GLY A 110 12.64 -1.26 3.44
N ILE A 111 12.86 -2.33 2.67
CA ILE A 111 12.23 -3.63 2.94
C ILE A 111 12.75 -4.23 4.24
N ASN A 112 14.06 -4.19 4.50
CA ASN A 112 14.61 -4.66 5.78
C ASN A 112 14.10 -3.82 6.97
N GLY A 113 13.97 -2.50 6.78
CA GLY A 113 13.39 -1.59 7.76
C GLY A 113 11.93 -1.92 8.05
N LEU A 114 11.13 -2.16 7.01
CA LEU A 114 9.73 -2.55 7.13
C LEU A 114 9.57 -3.90 7.83
N LEU A 115 10.37 -4.91 7.47
CA LEU A 115 10.39 -6.21 8.15
C LEU A 115 10.70 -6.07 9.64
N LYS A 116 11.68 -5.23 9.99
CA LYS A 116 12.02 -4.93 11.39
C LYS A 116 10.87 -4.22 12.11
N HIS A 117 10.14 -3.34 11.42
CA HIS A 117 9.05 -2.55 11.99
C HIS A 117 7.77 -3.37 12.24
N ILE A 118 7.39 -4.25 11.31
CA ILE A 118 6.21 -5.12 11.48
C ILE A 118 6.44 -6.23 12.52
N GLY A 119 7.70 -6.58 12.79
CA GLY A 119 8.10 -7.61 13.75
C GLY A 119 8.04 -9.04 13.17
N ASN A 120 8.33 -10.03 14.02
CA ASN A 120 8.47 -11.43 13.62
C ASN A 120 7.13 -12.19 13.53
N ASP A 121 6.14 -11.63 12.83
CA ASP A 121 5.03 -12.45 12.37
C ASP A 121 5.51 -13.24 11.13
N GLU A 122 5.78 -14.54 11.31
CA GLU A 122 6.37 -15.40 10.28
C GLU A 122 5.60 -15.35 8.96
N VAL A 123 4.27 -15.21 9.00
CA VAL A 123 3.44 -15.15 7.78
C VAL A 123 3.68 -13.84 7.02
N ASN A 124 3.61 -12.70 7.71
CA ASN A 124 3.85 -11.38 7.11
C ASN A 124 5.26 -11.26 6.52
N PHE A 125 6.22 -11.91 7.18
CA PHE A 125 7.63 -11.93 6.78
C PHE A 125 7.86 -12.73 5.49
N GLN A 126 7.22 -13.90 5.35
CA GLN A 126 7.31 -14.69 4.12
C GLN A 126 6.66 -13.98 2.95
N ASP A 127 5.48 -13.39 3.17
CA ASP A 127 4.74 -12.67 2.14
C ASP A 127 5.57 -11.50 1.60
N LEU A 128 6.06 -10.61 2.48
CA LEU A 128 6.83 -9.43 2.04
C LEU A 128 8.15 -9.79 1.34
N ARG A 129 8.86 -10.83 1.81
CA ARG A 129 10.07 -11.32 1.13
C ARG A 129 9.77 -11.89 -0.24
N MET A 130 8.67 -12.63 -0.38
CA MET A 130 8.28 -13.20 -1.66
C MET A 130 7.99 -12.09 -2.69
N LEU A 131 7.24 -11.05 -2.29
CA LEU A 131 6.97 -9.88 -3.13
C LEU A 131 8.26 -9.18 -3.59
N TRP A 132 9.23 -9.02 -2.68
CA TRP A 132 10.52 -8.39 -2.97
C TRP A 132 11.40 -9.24 -3.90
N ASP A 133 11.53 -10.54 -3.63
CA ASP A 133 12.35 -11.44 -4.44
C ASP A 133 11.82 -11.59 -5.88
N GLU A 134 10.51 -11.48 -6.08
CA GLU A 134 9.90 -11.45 -7.42
C GLU A 134 10.19 -10.14 -8.15
N ASP A 135 10.12 -9.00 -7.47
CA ASP A 135 10.45 -7.70 -8.05
C ASP A 135 11.89 -7.68 -8.58
N GLN A 136 12.84 -8.16 -7.77
CA GLN A 136 14.26 -8.26 -8.13
C GLN A 136 14.52 -9.21 -9.32
N LYS A 137 13.70 -10.26 -9.49
CA LYS A 137 13.81 -11.18 -10.64
C LYS A 137 13.23 -10.55 -11.91
N ASN A 138 12.22 -9.71 -11.78
CA ASN A 138 11.61 -8.99 -12.91
C ASN A 138 12.44 -7.79 -13.37
N THR A 139 13.36 -7.24 -12.55
CA THR A 139 14.25 -6.15 -12.96
C THR A 139 15.21 -6.54 -14.09
N TYR A 140 15.59 -7.83 -14.21
CA TYR A 140 16.39 -8.36 -15.33
C TYR A 140 15.57 -8.63 -16.61
N HIS A 141 14.24 -8.46 -16.54
CA HIS A 141 13.31 -8.56 -17.66
C HIS A 141 12.44 -7.30 -17.72
N THR A 142 13.08 -6.13 -17.82
CA THR A 142 12.40 -4.86 -18.13
C THR A 142 12.05 -4.79 -19.61
N SER A 143 11.21 -5.71 -20.04
CA SER A 143 10.34 -5.58 -21.20
C SER A 143 9.16 -6.49 -20.94
N HIS A 144 7.97 -5.91 -20.82
CA HIS A 144 6.67 -6.56 -20.63
C HIS A 144 6.21 -6.76 -19.18
N PHE A 145 5.43 -5.77 -18.70
CA PHE A 145 4.21 -6.01 -17.93
C PHE A 145 3.23 -6.88 -18.76
N HIS A 146 3.61 -8.10 -19.14
CA HIS A 146 2.81 -9.14 -19.77
C HIS A 146 3.52 -10.48 -19.51
N SER A 147 3.47 -10.98 -18.28
CA SER A 147 3.66 -12.40 -18.03
C SER A 147 3.09 -12.77 -16.68
N GLY A 148 1.86 -13.28 -16.69
CA GLY A 148 1.24 -13.89 -15.53
C GLY A 148 2.10 -15.02 -14.99
N ARG A 149 2.63 -14.84 -13.79
CA ARG A 149 2.93 -15.93 -12.87
C ARG A 149 2.71 -15.41 -11.46
N THR A 150 1.61 -15.88 -10.87
CA THR A 150 1.10 -15.46 -9.58
C THR A 150 1.44 -16.48 -8.49
N ILE A 151 1.74 -15.95 -7.31
CA ILE A 151 1.84 -16.60 -6.00
C ILE A 151 0.58 -17.41 -5.66
N TRP A 152 -0.57 -17.04 -6.22
CA TRP A 152 -1.91 -17.51 -5.85
C TRP A 152 -2.27 -18.94 -6.31
N ASN A 153 -1.34 -19.68 -6.91
CA ASN A 153 -1.61 -21.03 -7.43
C ASN A 153 -0.89 -22.15 -6.66
N ARG A 154 -0.85 -22.07 -5.31
CA ARG A 154 -0.55 -23.25 -4.48
C ARG A 154 -1.67 -23.52 -3.48
N ASN A 155 -2.45 -24.55 -3.85
CA ASN A 155 -3.48 -25.24 -3.09
C ASN A 155 -3.22 -25.35 -1.58
N SER A 156 -4.24 -24.92 -0.82
CA SER A 156 -4.98 -25.75 0.13
C SER A 156 -4.63 -27.24 0.05
N GLY A 157 -3.70 -27.66 0.90
CA GLY A 157 -3.40 -29.07 1.22
C GLY A 157 -3.66 -29.33 2.69
N ILE A 158 -4.89 -29.09 3.17
CA ILE A 158 -5.33 -29.63 4.47
C ILE A 158 -5.74 -31.09 4.21
N LEU A 159 -4.81 -31.98 4.56
CA LEU A 159 -5.00 -33.34 5.08
C LEU A 159 -6.41 -33.94 4.90
N SER A 160 -6.60 -34.71 3.83
CA SER A 160 -7.48 -35.86 3.86
C SER A 160 -6.69 -37.04 4.44
N GLY A 161 -7.00 -37.44 5.66
CA GLY A 161 -6.34 -38.57 6.31
C GLY A 161 -6.87 -38.85 7.70
N SER A 162 -8.13 -39.26 7.83
CA SER A 162 -8.60 -40.52 8.44
C SER A 162 -10.12 -40.66 8.23
#